data_AF-A0A3D2XYE8-F1
#
_entry.id   AF-A0A3D2XYE8-F1
#
_cell.length_a   1.000
_cell.length_b   1.000
_cell.length_c   1.000
_cell.angle_alpha   90.00
_cell.angle_beta   90.00
_cell.angle_gamma   90.00
#
_symmetry.space_group_name_H-M   'P 1'
#
loop_
_entity.id
_entity.type
_entity.pdbx_description
1 polymer ?
#
loop_
_entity_poly.entity_id
_entity_poly.type
_entity_poly.pdbx_seq_one_letter_code
_entity_poly.pdbx_strand_id
1 'polypeptide(L)'
;MMCDNSTEQDIQRFTEQGGKVNRRQFNQLLATDKPDSPHHTIVESDALALHAIAENDNERSPQMQPMLKKAYQAAGLTAHIEVYPDTLHGWTPPDSKVYNEKQAERAWQKTLALFKQAL
;
A
#
# COMPACT_ATOMS: atom_id res chain seq x y z
N MET A 1 -19.21 -16.67 18.36
CA MET A 1 -18.21 -15.61 18.17
C MET A 1 -16.90 -16.33 17.91
N MET A 2 -16.67 -16.71 16.65
CA MET A 2 -15.50 -17.52 16.28
C MET A 2 -14.42 -16.54 15.82
N CYS A 3 -13.34 -16.45 16.60
CA CYS A 3 -12.09 -15.94 16.06
C CYS A 3 -11.71 -16.87 14.91
N ASP A 4 -11.50 -16.31 13.73
CA ASP A 4 -11.02 -17.11 12.61
C ASP A 4 -9.60 -17.63 12.93
N ASN A 5 -9.24 -18.75 12.31
CA ASN A 5 -7.97 -19.44 12.55
C ASN A 5 -6.75 -18.54 12.25
N SER A 6 -6.94 -17.51 11.41
CA SER A 6 -5.95 -16.46 11.14
C SER A 6 -5.71 -15.57 12.36
N THR A 7 -6.78 -15.11 13.03
CA THR A 7 -6.68 -14.31 14.26
C THR A 7 -5.97 -15.09 15.35
N GLU A 8 -6.26 -16.39 15.49
CA GLU A 8 -5.58 -17.25 16.46
C GLU A 8 -4.09 -17.41 16.12
N GLN A 9 -3.73 -17.58 14.84
CA GLN A 9 -2.34 -17.67 14.40
C GLN A 9 -1.55 -16.37 14.57
N ASP A 10 -2.20 -15.22 14.37
CA ASP A 10 -1.57 -13.92 14.56
C ASP A 10 -1.36 -13.59 16.04
N ILE A 11 -2.33 -13.96 16.90
CA ILE A 11 -2.19 -13.89 18.37
C ILE A 11 -1.06 -14.83 18.82
N GLN A 12 -1.00 -16.04 18.28
CA GLN A 12 0.05 -17.01 18.57
C GLN A 12 1.42 -16.45 18.19
N ARG A 13 1.60 -15.94 16.97
CA ARG A 13 2.85 -15.32 16.52
C ARG A 13 3.23 -14.09 17.34
N PHE A 14 2.26 -13.25 17.70
CA PHE A 14 2.49 -12.08 18.54
C PHE A 14 2.98 -12.49 19.93
N THR A 15 2.39 -13.54 20.50
CA THR A 15 2.76 -14.10 21.80
C THR A 15 4.15 -14.74 21.74
N GLU A 16 4.44 -15.52 20.70
CA GLU A 16 5.76 -16.14 20.45
C GLU A 16 6.86 -15.11 20.23
N GLN A 17 6.53 -13.93 19.69
CA GLN A 17 7.46 -12.81 19.49
C GLN A 17 7.57 -11.90 20.74
N GLY A 18 7.00 -12.30 21.87
CA GLY A 18 7.08 -11.57 23.13
C GLY A 18 6.35 -10.22 23.11
N GLY A 19 5.24 -10.14 22.37
CA GLY A 19 4.45 -8.92 22.21
C GLY A 19 5.11 -7.86 21.32
N LYS A 20 6.15 -8.23 20.56
CA LYS A 20 6.85 -7.33 19.64
C LYS A 20 6.34 -7.56 18.23
N VAL A 21 5.53 -6.65 17.73
CA VAL A 21 5.32 -6.52 16.29
C VAL A 21 6.61 -5.97 15.69
N ASN A 22 7.20 -6.70 14.75
CA ASN A 22 8.38 -6.21 14.05
C ASN A 22 7.99 -4.94 13.27
N ARG A 23 8.73 -3.84 13.41
CA ARG A 23 8.50 -2.62 12.61
C ARG A 23 8.49 -2.91 11.09
N ARG A 24 9.18 -3.96 10.64
CA ARG A 24 9.14 -4.45 9.25
C ARG A 24 7.83 -5.16 8.89
N GLN A 25 7.13 -5.77 9.84
CA GLN A 25 5.79 -6.33 9.63
C GLN A 25 4.74 -5.21 9.52
N PHE A 26 4.87 -4.13 10.30
CA PHE A 26 3.95 -2.98 10.19
C PHE A 26 4.15 -2.17 8.89
N ASN A 27 5.33 -2.27 8.27
CA ASN A 27 5.63 -1.63 6.98
C ASN A 27 5.25 -2.49 5.76
N GLN A 28 4.50 -3.59 5.96
CA GLN A 28 4.02 -4.50 4.92
C GLN A 28 2.50 -4.39 4.72
N LEU A 29 1.95 -3.18 4.70
CA LEU A 29 0.65 -2.91 4.08
C LEU A 29 0.77 -2.95 2.55
N LEU A 30 1.28 -4.07 2.02
CA LEU A 30 1.53 -4.30 0.61
C LEU A 30 0.55 -5.35 0.08
N ALA A 31 0.18 -5.24 -1.20
CA ALA A 31 -0.47 -6.35 -1.88
C ALA A 31 0.51 -7.53 -1.97
N THR A 32 0.15 -8.62 -1.31
CA THR A 32 0.86 -9.91 -1.32
C THR A 32 -0.08 -11.06 -1.69
N ASP A 33 0.46 -12.24 -1.97
CA ASP A 33 -0.30 -13.47 -2.27
C ASP A 33 -1.05 -14.06 -1.07
N LYS A 34 -0.90 -13.50 0.13
CA LYS A 34 -1.53 -14.03 1.33
C LYS A 34 -3.05 -13.80 1.31
N PRO A 35 -3.84 -14.68 1.95
CA PRO A 35 -5.31 -14.56 1.95
C PRO A 35 -5.82 -13.34 2.73
N ASP A 36 -5.06 -12.85 3.72
CA ASP A 36 -5.35 -11.68 4.55
C ASP A 36 -4.84 -10.35 3.94
N SER A 37 -4.35 -10.41 2.70
CA SER A 37 -3.76 -9.26 2.02
C SER A 37 -4.82 -8.20 1.69
N PRO A 38 -4.61 -6.92 2.03
CA PRO A 38 -5.65 -5.88 1.99
C PRO A 38 -6.19 -5.59 0.57
N HIS A 39 -5.45 -5.91 -0.49
CA HIS A 39 -5.94 -5.72 -1.86
C HIS A 39 -7.18 -6.58 -2.19
N HIS A 40 -7.49 -7.63 -1.42
CA HIS A 40 -8.72 -8.41 -1.60
C HIS A 40 -9.98 -7.61 -1.23
N THR A 41 -9.86 -6.58 -0.38
CA THR A 41 -11.00 -5.75 0.04
C THR A 41 -11.30 -4.62 -0.96
N ILE A 42 -10.54 -4.48 -2.05
CA ILE A 42 -10.76 -3.43 -3.06
C ILE A 42 -12.15 -3.55 -3.69
N VAL A 43 -12.67 -4.77 -3.85
CA VAL A 43 -14.00 -5.03 -4.42
C VAL A 43 -15.15 -4.46 -3.59
N GLU A 44 -14.91 -4.18 -2.30
CA GLU A 44 -15.90 -3.64 -1.37
C GLU A 44 -15.88 -2.10 -1.31
N SER A 45 -15.01 -1.45 -2.09
CA SER A 45 -14.80 -0.02 -2.07
C SER A 45 -15.41 0.67 -3.28
N ASP A 46 -15.93 1.88 -3.08
CA ASP A 46 -16.33 2.78 -4.17
C ASP A 46 -15.32 3.94 -4.38
N ALA A 47 -14.17 3.87 -3.72
CA ALA A 47 -13.20 4.97 -3.71
C ALA A 47 -12.39 5.07 -5.00
N LEU A 48 -12.19 6.31 -5.47
CA LEU A 48 -11.10 6.63 -6.38
C LEU A 48 -9.77 6.54 -5.61
N ALA A 49 -8.78 5.88 -6.18
CA ALA A 49 -7.51 5.59 -5.51
C ALA A 49 -6.29 6.11 -6.26
N LEU A 50 -5.28 6.54 -5.51
CA LEU A 50 -3.92 6.82 -5.98
C LEU A 50 -2.92 6.01 -5.16
N HIS A 51 -2.14 5.18 -5.85
CA HIS A 51 -1.00 4.44 -5.31
C HIS A 51 0.30 5.04 -5.89
N ALA A 52 0.97 5.87 -5.09
CA ALA A 52 2.25 6.48 -5.43
C ALA A 52 3.41 5.64 -4.84
N ILE A 53 3.99 4.78 -5.67
CA ILE A 53 4.94 3.74 -5.26
C ILE A 53 6.37 4.24 -5.44
N ALA A 54 7.22 4.05 -4.42
CA ALA A 54 8.64 4.35 -4.55
C ALA A 54 9.35 3.34 -5.46
N GLU A 55 10.37 3.75 -6.21
CA GLU A 55 11.13 2.85 -7.10
C GLU A 55 11.76 1.69 -6.32
N ASN A 56 12.47 1.97 -5.22
CA ASN A 56 13.06 0.93 -4.36
C ASN A 56 12.00 0.01 -3.74
N ASP A 57 10.78 0.50 -3.46
CA ASP A 57 9.69 -0.36 -2.97
C ASP A 57 9.17 -1.29 -4.07
N ASN A 58 9.08 -0.79 -5.31
CA ASN A 58 8.75 -1.60 -6.47
C ASN A 58 9.84 -2.63 -6.80
N GLU A 59 11.12 -2.28 -6.67
CA GLU A 59 12.24 -3.23 -6.85
C GLU A 59 12.21 -4.36 -5.81
N ARG A 60 11.87 -4.04 -4.55
CA ARG A 60 11.74 -5.03 -3.47
C ARG A 60 10.52 -5.92 -3.63
N SER A 61 9.48 -5.45 -4.31
CA SER A 61 8.20 -6.15 -4.45
C SER A 61 7.58 -5.90 -5.83
N PRO A 62 8.21 -6.38 -6.92
CA PRO A 62 7.83 -6.03 -8.29
C PRO A 62 6.45 -6.57 -8.70
N GLN A 63 5.94 -7.57 -7.98
CA GLN A 63 4.61 -8.13 -8.22
C GLN A 63 3.47 -7.31 -7.60
N MET A 64 3.77 -6.41 -6.67
CA MET A 64 2.76 -5.62 -5.97
C MET A 64 1.98 -4.70 -6.92
N GLN A 65 2.66 -4.00 -7.82
CA GLN A 65 1.99 -3.13 -8.79
C GLN A 65 1.06 -3.92 -9.73
N PRO A 66 1.49 -5.04 -10.35
CA PRO A 66 0.59 -5.92 -11.10
C PRO A 66 -0.61 -6.44 -10.30
N MET A 67 -0.41 -6.85 -9.04
CA MET A 67 -1.49 -7.34 -8.17
C MET A 67 -2.54 -6.26 -7.92
N LEU A 68 -2.11 -5.04 -7.58
CA LEU A 68 -3.02 -3.91 -7.40
C LEU A 68 -3.79 -3.61 -8.69
N LYS A 69 -3.09 -3.52 -9.84
CA LYS A 69 -3.73 -3.28 -11.15
C LYS A 69 -4.80 -4.32 -11.45
N LYS A 70 -4.50 -5.61 -11.21
CA LYS A 70 -5.44 -6.71 -11.41
C LYS A 70 -6.64 -6.61 -10.47
N ALA A 71 -6.42 -6.27 -9.20
CA ALA A 71 -7.49 -6.15 -8.20
C ALA A 71 -8.46 -5.01 -8.56
N TYR A 72 -7.95 -3.82 -8.89
CA TYR A 72 -8.79 -2.69 -9.32
C TYR A 72 -9.53 -3.00 -10.63
N GLN A 73 -8.87 -3.66 -11.59
CA GLN A 73 -9.52 -4.08 -12.83
C GLN A 73 -10.65 -5.08 -12.56
N ALA A 74 -10.44 -6.05 -11.68
CA ALA A 74 -11.46 -7.04 -11.31
C ALA A 74 -12.65 -6.39 -10.58
N ALA A 75 -12.41 -5.35 -9.78
CA ALA A 75 -13.44 -4.57 -9.11
C ALA A 75 -14.16 -3.57 -10.03
N GLY A 76 -13.67 -3.34 -11.26
CA GLY A 76 -14.22 -2.32 -12.16
C GLY A 76 -13.98 -0.88 -11.68
N LEU A 77 -13.01 -0.66 -10.80
CA LEU A 77 -12.71 0.62 -10.18
C LEU A 77 -11.54 1.32 -10.87
N THR A 78 -11.59 2.65 -10.92
CA THR A 78 -10.50 3.47 -11.44
C THR A 78 -9.48 3.75 -10.35
N ALA A 79 -8.22 3.39 -10.59
CA ALA A 79 -7.09 3.72 -9.74
C ALA A 79 -5.87 4.19 -10.53
N HIS A 80 -5.21 5.22 -10.04
CA HIS A 80 -3.90 5.64 -10.51
C HIS A 80 -2.82 4.87 -9.75
N ILE A 81 -2.00 4.07 -10.44
CA ILE A 81 -0.97 3.25 -9.81
C ILE A 81 0.35 3.49 -10.55
N GLU A 82 1.26 4.23 -9.92
CA GLU A 82 2.48 4.72 -10.55
C GLU A 82 3.72 4.46 -9.70
N VAL A 83 4.82 4.09 -10.35
CA VAL A 83 6.15 4.01 -9.74
C VAL A 83 6.89 5.31 -10.04
N TYR A 84 7.46 5.91 -9.01
CA TYR A 84 8.17 7.19 -9.08
C TYR A 84 9.69 6.91 -9.11
N PRO A 85 10.41 7.21 -10.20
CA PRO A 85 11.86 6.99 -10.28
C PRO A 85 12.63 7.80 -9.24
N ASP A 86 13.83 7.32 -8.89
CA ASP A 86 14.79 7.95 -7.97
C ASP A 86 14.21 8.20 -6.57
N THR A 87 13.33 7.31 -6.09
CA THR A 87 12.68 7.45 -4.79
C THR A 87 12.91 6.27 -3.86
N LEU A 88 13.01 6.58 -2.57
CA LEU A 88 13.10 5.62 -1.48
C LEU A 88 11.82 5.68 -0.64
N HIS A 89 11.48 4.59 0.02
CA HIS A 89 10.34 4.54 0.94
C HIS A 89 10.25 5.78 1.84
N GLY A 90 9.10 6.46 1.83
CA GLY A 90 8.89 7.71 2.58
C GLY A 90 9.49 8.95 1.89
N TRP A 91 9.50 8.99 0.56
CA TRP A 91 10.02 10.13 -0.23
C TRP A 91 9.10 11.36 -0.27
N THR A 92 7.85 11.25 0.16
CA THR A 92 6.85 12.32 0.11
C THR A 92 6.93 13.35 1.25
N PRO A 93 7.18 12.98 2.52
CA PRO A 93 7.14 13.96 3.61
C PRO A 93 8.37 14.87 3.62
N PRO A 94 8.24 16.21 3.71
CA PRO A 94 9.38 17.14 3.72
C PRO A 94 10.35 16.95 4.90
N ASP A 95 9.89 16.35 6.00
CA ASP A 95 10.68 16.01 7.19
C ASP A 95 11.41 14.66 7.05
N SER A 96 11.19 13.94 5.95
CA SER A 96 11.89 12.69 5.65
C SER A 96 13.33 12.92 5.20
N LYS A 97 14.26 12.09 5.66
CA LYS A 97 15.66 12.09 5.22
C LYS A 97 15.84 11.75 3.74
N VAL A 98 14.83 11.15 3.12
CA VAL A 98 14.83 10.72 1.72
C VAL A 98 13.80 11.48 0.89
N TYR A 99 13.40 12.67 1.36
CA TYR A 99 12.48 13.56 0.65
C TYR A 99 12.96 13.81 -0.78
N ASN A 100 12.07 13.59 -1.76
CA ASN A 100 12.30 13.87 -3.16
C ASN A 100 11.27 14.91 -3.62
N GLU A 101 11.63 16.19 -3.54
CA GLU A 101 10.74 17.32 -3.82
C GLU A 101 10.03 17.24 -5.17
N LYS A 102 10.78 16.93 -6.24
CA LYS A 102 10.23 16.83 -7.59
C LYS A 102 9.11 15.80 -7.68
N GLN A 103 9.35 14.64 -7.08
CA GLN A 103 8.40 13.54 -7.10
C GLN A 103 7.25 13.83 -6.14
N ALA A 104 7.53 14.40 -4.97
CA ALA A 104 6.56 14.78 -3.94
C ALA A 104 5.52 15.74 -4.51
N GLU A 105 5.97 16.78 -5.20
CA GLU A 105 5.10 17.76 -5.87
C GLU A 105 4.23 17.09 -6.94
N ARG A 106 4.81 16.19 -7.75
CA ARG A 106 4.03 15.44 -8.77
C ARG A 106 2.96 14.55 -8.13
N ALA A 107 3.26 13.85 -7.04
CA ALA A 107 2.26 13.06 -6.33
C ALA A 107 1.19 13.94 -5.69
N TRP A 108 1.59 15.06 -5.10
CA TRP A 108 0.67 16.01 -4.49
C TRP A 108 -0.32 16.58 -5.51
N GLN A 109 0.16 16.98 -6.69
CA GLN A 109 -0.71 17.44 -7.78
C GLN A 109 -1.72 16.38 -8.22
N LYS A 110 -1.31 15.10 -8.28
CA LYS A 110 -2.25 14.00 -8.58
C LYS A 110 -3.25 13.77 -7.47
N THR A 111 -2.85 13.88 -6.20
CA THR A 111 -3.78 13.80 -5.07
C THR A 111 -4.83 14.90 -5.13
N LEU A 112 -4.42 16.14 -5.40
CA LEU A 112 -5.36 17.26 -5.55
C LEU A 112 -6.30 17.08 -6.75
N ALA A 113 -5.80 16.55 -7.87
CA ALA A 113 -6.63 16.22 -9.03
C ALA A 113 -7.64 15.11 -8.71
N LEU A 114 -7.23 14.08 -7.96
CA LEU A 114 -8.11 13.01 -7.49
C LEU A 114 -9.23 13.56 -6.60
N PHE A 115 -8.90 14.43 -5.64
CA PHE A 115 -9.90 15.05 -4.78
C PHE A 115 -10.86 15.94 -5.55
N LYS A 116 -10.36 16.73 -6.51
CA LYS A 116 -11.23 17.54 -7.39
C LYS A 116 -12.21 16.69 -8.21
N GLN A 117 -11.85 15.45 -8.53
CA GLN A 117 -12.74 14.53 -9.23
C GLN A 117 -13.75 13.86 -8.29
N ALA A 118 -13.36 13.62 -7.03
CA ALA A 118 -14.14 12.85 -6.07
C ALA A 118 -15.07 13.69 -5.16
N LEU A 119 -14.75 14.97 -4.96
CA LEU A 119 -15.39 15.89 -3.99
C LEU A 119 -15.89 17.16 -4.68
#